data_AF-A0A1R4KSQ6-F1
#
_entry.id   AF-A0A1R4KSQ6-F1
#
_cell.length_a   1.000
_cell.length_b   1.000
_cell.length_c   1.000
_cell.angle_alpha   90.00
_cell.angle_beta   90.00
_cell.angle_gamma   90.00
#
_symmetry.space_group_name_H-M   'P 1'
#
loop_
_entity.id
_entity.type
_entity.pdbx_description
1 polymer ?
#
loop_
_entity_poly.entity_id
_entity_poly.type
_entity_poly.pdbx_seq_one_letter_code
_entity_poly.pdbx_strand_id
1 'polypeptide(L)'
;MKKPIKTISYLYFLAALLLTICLVQCGLKSLTVTVPPQGEVGQRVTFTMHSGAEPRIEGSGTYTTQLLAGIMVPKGWNARENAVLTFTSPKGNGTLRLIPDSEIEPVSGLNWHQAAKKMFGIGPNLVDDFEWIIYRSTQSYTFANNEDIDFNVKVECDLGEENMLLRLGFYVGSAIENLRPQDTDYKKFAFSNIFEVTGGQGDLIDFVNPQLGTVQPVKTLDNDIITLNFNAGVANTALDNLDDVYLRVRAFDANDQLIAESSAPNEKTKLQGVGGKRFLIDIWPRGFFGLTADMQIARLEYFFTDQTGTKTVGYGNTDEPFRYTFRCD
;
A
#
# COMPACT_ATOMS: atom_id res chain seq x y z
N MET A 1 54.21 12.67 -26.24
CA MET A 1 53.55 13.62 -25.33
C MET A 1 52.02 13.46 -25.42
N LYS A 2 51.39 12.67 -24.53
CA LYS A 2 49.91 12.43 -24.51
C LYS A 2 49.36 12.33 -23.07
N LYS A 3 49.86 13.16 -22.15
CA LYS A 3 49.45 13.15 -20.72
C LYS A 3 48.63 14.37 -20.22
N PRO A 4 48.47 15.52 -20.90
CA PRO A 4 47.78 16.66 -20.28
C PRO A 4 46.24 16.61 -20.38
N ILE A 5 45.68 15.92 -21.39
CA ILE A 5 44.22 15.96 -21.66
C ILE A 5 43.42 15.14 -20.63
N LYS A 6 43.94 13.97 -20.21
CA LYS A 6 43.25 13.13 -19.22
C LYS A 6 43.15 13.80 -17.85
N THR A 7 44.21 14.47 -17.40
CA THR A 7 44.26 15.13 -16.09
C THR A 7 43.26 16.29 -15.99
N ILE A 8 43.06 17.03 -17.09
CA ILE A 8 42.09 18.12 -17.18
C ILE A 8 40.66 17.57 -17.12
N SER A 9 40.36 16.47 -17.82
CA SER A 9 39.05 15.81 -17.74
C SER A 9 38.74 15.29 -16.32
N TYR A 10 39.71 14.70 -15.62
CA TYR A 10 39.52 14.28 -14.23
C TYR A 10 39.28 15.47 -13.29
N LEU A 11 39.94 16.62 -13.52
CA LEU A 11 39.70 17.84 -12.76
C LEU A 11 38.27 18.37 -12.96
N TYR A 12 37.76 18.35 -14.19
CA TYR A 12 36.38 18.74 -14.48
C TYR A 12 35.36 17.77 -13.89
N PHE A 13 35.63 16.47 -13.91
CA PHE A 13 34.78 15.48 -13.24
C PHE A 13 34.79 15.65 -11.72
N LEU A 14 35.95 15.93 -11.12
CA LEU A 14 36.08 16.13 -9.68
C LEU A 14 35.45 17.46 -9.24
N ALA A 15 35.57 18.52 -10.05
CA ALA A 15 34.90 19.79 -9.84
C ALA A 15 33.38 19.69 -10.03
N ALA A 16 32.90 18.92 -11.02
CA ALA A 16 31.48 18.65 -11.20
C ALA A 16 30.91 17.82 -10.05
N LEU A 17 31.66 16.82 -9.57
CA LEU A 17 31.29 16.01 -8.40
C LEU A 17 31.27 16.84 -7.11
N LEU A 18 32.26 17.72 -6.91
CA LEU A 18 32.28 18.66 -5.79
C LEU A 18 31.15 19.69 -5.89
N LEU A 19 30.84 20.18 -7.10
CA LEU A 19 29.74 21.12 -7.34
C LEU A 19 28.38 20.46 -7.06
N THR A 20 28.20 19.17 -7.37
CA THR A 20 27.00 18.41 -6.98
C THR A 20 26.93 18.14 -5.49
N ILE A 21 28.07 17.97 -4.79
CA ILE A 21 28.13 17.82 -3.34
C ILE A 21 27.88 19.17 -2.62
N CYS A 22 28.23 20.30 -3.25
CA CYS A 22 27.99 21.65 -2.75
C CYS A 22 26.60 22.21 -3.09
N LEU A 23 25.69 21.41 -3.65
CA LEU A 23 24.27 21.75 -3.67
C LEU A 23 23.74 21.59 -2.24
N VAL A 24 23.96 22.63 -1.45
CA VAL A 24 23.45 22.78 -0.10
C VAL A 24 21.92 22.89 -0.21
N GLN A 25 21.21 21.76 -0.12
CA GLN A 25 19.76 21.72 -0.24
C GLN A 25 19.11 22.34 1.00
N CYS A 26 18.34 23.41 0.79
CA CYS A 26 17.40 23.90 1.78
C CYS A 26 16.14 23.04 1.67
N GLY A 27 15.72 22.38 2.75
CA GLY A 27 14.58 21.49 2.66
C GLY A 27 14.25 20.72 3.93
N LEU A 28 13.33 19.78 3.79
CA LEU A 28 12.98 18.80 4.79
C LEU A 28 13.92 17.60 4.72
N LYS A 29 14.29 17.08 5.89
CA LYS A 29 14.94 15.77 6.02
C LYS A 29 14.00 14.65 5.57
N SER A 30 14.54 13.47 5.32
CA SER A 30 13.75 12.28 4.98
C SER A 30 12.60 12.05 5.98
N LEU A 31 11.43 11.71 5.46
CA LEU A 31 10.30 11.29 6.29
C LEU A 31 10.41 9.79 6.57
N THR A 32 10.40 9.42 7.84
CA THR A 32 10.20 8.03 8.29
C THR A 32 8.92 7.94 9.11
N VAL A 33 8.28 6.77 9.10
CA VAL A 33 6.99 6.57 9.77
C VAL A 33 7.02 5.36 10.68
N THR A 34 6.51 5.53 11.89
CA THR A 34 6.28 4.48 12.86
C THR A 34 4.79 4.17 12.87
N VAL A 35 4.46 2.99 12.36
CA VAL A 35 3.09 2.46 12.24
C VAL A 35 3.08 1.10 12.94
N PRO A 36 2.12 0.83 13.85
CA PRO A 36 1.95 -0.51 14.41
C PRO A 36 1.72 -1.53 13.28
N PRO A 37 2.09 -2.82 13.45
CA PRO A 37 1.89 -3.81 12.39
C PRO A 37 0.40 -4.09 12.12
N GLN A 38 -0.44 -3.98 13.16
CA GLN A 38 -1.87 -4.26 13.10
C GLN A 38 -2.64 -3.42 14.12
N GLY A 39 -3.96 -3.37 13.96
CA GLY A 39 -4.91 -2.83 14.95
C GLY A 39 -6.25 -3.58 14.93
N GLU A 40 -7.07 -3.33 15.94
CA GLU A 40 -8.42 -3.88 16.03
C GLU A 40 -9.48 -2.87 15.58
N VAL A 41 -10.60 -3.33 15.03
CA VAL A 41 -11.72 -2.47 14.63
C VAL A 41 -12.19 -1.55 15.76
N GLY A 42 -12.48 -0.30 15.43
CA GLY A 42 -12.89 0.72 16.41
C GLY A 42 -11.79 1.15 17.40
N GLN A 43 -10.59 0.57 17.34
CA GLN A 43 -9.47 0.97 18.19
C GLN A 43 -8.95 2.35 17.77
N ARG A 44 -8.62 3.19 18.76
CA ARG A 44 -7.82 4.39 18.51
C ARG A 44 -6.35 4.05 18.38
N VAL A 45 -5.77 4.29 17.21
CA VAL A 45 -4.37 3.96 16.91
C VAL A 45 -3.55 5.24 16.76
N THR A 46 -2.28 5.15 17.17
CA THR A 46 -1.28 6.20 17.00
C THR A 46 -0.33 5.86 15.87
N PHE A 47 -0.12 6.81 14.95
CA PHE A 47 0.94 6.79 13.95
C PHE A 47 1.90 7.97 14.20
N THR A 48 3.19 7.76 13.99
CA THR A 48 4.19 8.85 14.17
C THR A 48 4.99 9.06 12.90
N MET A 49 5.01 10.31 12.43
CA MET A 49 5.88 10.78 11.35
C MET A 49 7.11 11.43 11.96
N HIS A 50 8.30 10.97 11.60
CA HIS A 50 9.58 11.52 12.01
C HIS A 50 10.23 12.22 10.82
N SER A 51 10.50 13.51 10.94
CA SER A 51 11.16 14.30 9.90
C SER A 51 11.98 15.42 10.53
N GLY A 52 12.48 16.33 9.71
CA GLY A 52 13.28 17.47 10.14
C GLY A 52 13.34 18.53 9.06
N ALA A 53 13.96 19.65 9.38
CA ALA A 53 14.22 20.73 8.44
C ALA A 53 15.71 21.09 8.49
N GLU A 54 16.28 21.33 7.31
CA GLU A 54 17.65 21.79 7.09
C GLU A 54 17.56 23.10 6.30
N PRO A 55 17.25 24.23 6.97
CA PRO A 55 17.14 25.52 6.32
C PRO A 55 18.53 25.97 5.87
N ARG A 56 18.68 26.17 4.56
CA ARG A 56 19.89 26.70 3.93
C ARG A 56 19.51 27.96 3.16
N ILE A 57 19.18 28.98 3.93
CA ILE A 57 18.59 30.22 3.45
C ILE A 57 19.70 31.09 2.87
N GLU A 58 19.51 31.61 1.65
CA GLU A 58 20.48 32.55 1.08
C GLU A 58 20.53 33.85 1.89
N GLY A 59 21.73 34.28 2.28
CA GLY A 59 21.97 35.49 3.07
C GLY A 59 21.63 35.36 4.57
N SER A 60 21.34 36.50 5.21
CA SER A 60 20.98 36.59 6.63
C SER A 60 19.46 36.48 6.87
N GLY A 61 18.74 35.83 5.95
CA GLY A 61 17.28 35.75 5.97
C GLY A 61 16.77 34.75 7.01
N THR A 62 15.48 34.89 7.31
CA THR A 62 14.69 33.90 8.06
C THR A 62 13.55 33.39 7.18
N TYR A 63 13.17 32.13 7.37
CA TYR A 63 12.07 31.51 6.64
C TYR A 63 10.93 31.18 7.61
N THR A 64 9.79 31.84 7.47
CA THR A 64 8.63 31.63 8.35
C THR A 64 7.53 30.89 7.62
N THR A 65 7.13 29.70 8.10
CA THR A 65 6.06 28.91 7.47
C THR A 65 5.18 28.21 8.51
N GLN A 66 4.11 27.55 8.05
CA GLN A 66 3.34 26.61 8.85
C GLN A 66 3.64 25.18 8.39
N LEU A 67 3.69 24.24 9.34
CA LEU A 67 3.87 22.83 9.05
C LEU A 67 2.57 22.29 8.44
N LEU A 68 2.69 21.64 7.29
CA LEU A 68 1.66 20.78 6.74
C LEU A 68 1.95 19.34 7.14
N ALA A 69 0.92 18.61 7.52
CA ALA A 69 1.00 17.16 7.62
C ALA A 69 -0.27 16.53 7.03
N GLY A 70 -0.16 15.33 6.51
CA GLY A 70 -1.28 14.63 5.90
C GLY A 70 -1.24 13.14 6.15
N ILE A 71 -2.43 12.53 6.17
CA ILE A 71 -2.61 11.09 6.21
C ILE A 71 -3.48 10.62 5.04
N MET A 72 -3.20 9.42 4.56
CA MET A 72 -4.04 8.68 3.62
C MET A 72 -4.58 7.45 4.31
N VAL A 73 -5.90 7.38 4.42
CA VAL A 73 -6.65 6.32 5.12
C VAL A 73 -7.88 5.92 4.29
N PRO A 74 -8.46 4.74 4.54
CA PRO A 74 -9.74 4.35 3.94
C PRO A 74 -10.83 5.37 4.29
N LYS A 75 -11.72 5.67 3.34
CA LYS A 75 -12.83 6.61 3.58
C LYS A 75 -13.75 6.13 4.71
N GLY A 76 -13.92 4.82 4.85
CA GLY A 76 -14.74 4.20 5.91
C GLY A 76 -14.28 4.49 7.33
N TRP A 77 -13.04 4.96 7.55
CA TRP A 77 -12.57 5.34 8.88
C TRP A 77 -13.11 6.69 9.34
N ASN A 78 -13.70 7.49 8.44
CA ASN A 78 -14.24 8.82 8.74
C ASN A 78 -13.23 9.72 9.49
N ALA A 79 -11.95 9.62 9.10
CA ALA A 79 -10.84 10.23 9.85
C ALA A 79 -10.90 11.77 9.88
N ARG A 80 -11.67 12.41 9.00
CA ARG A 80 -11.91 13.86 9.05
C ARG A 80 -12.58 14.31 10.35
N GLU A 81 -13.41 13.44 10.93
CA GLU A 81 -14.19 13.75 12.14
C GLU A 81 -13.49 13.30 13.43
N ASN A 82 -12.64 12.26 13.35
CA ASN A 82 -12.05 11.64 14.54
C ASN A 82 -10.52 11.79 14.65
N ALA A 83 -9.79 12.13 13.58
CA ALA A 83 -8.35 12.19 13.64
C ALA A 83 -7.84 13.47 14.34
N VAL A 84 -6.85 13.31 15.21
CA VAL A 84 -6.20 14.39 15.95
C VAL A 84 -4.71 14.37 15.63
N LEU A 85 -4.19 15.50 15.17
CA LEU A 85 -2.78 15.65 14.83
C LEU A 85 -2.09 16.63 15.76
N THR A 86 -0.98 16.19 16.34
CA THR A 86 -0.08 16.98 17.18
C THR A 86 1.34 16.91 16.65
N PHE A 87 2.17 17.90 16.95
CA PHE A 87 3.59 17.84 16.62
C PHE A 87 4.45 18.27 17.80
N THR A 88 5.69 17.79 17.80
CA THR A 88 6.73 18.14 18.77
C THR A 88 7.99 18.58 18.04
N SER A 89 8.60 19.66 18.48
CA SER A 89 9.84 20.18 17.90
C SER A 89 10.65 20.99 18.92
N PRO A 90 11.96 21.19 18.70
CA PRO A 90 12.77 22.13 19.50
C PRO A 90 12.22 23.56 19.51
N LYS A 91 11.43 23.94 18.50
CA LYS A 91 10.83 25.28 18.37
C LYS A 91 9.45 25.37 19.03
N GLY A 92 8.99 24.32 19.69
CA GLY A 92 7.70 24.24 20.37
C GLY A 92 6.86 23.05 19.94
N ASN A 93 5.77 22.84 20.68
CA ASN A 93 4.80 21.78 20.44
C ASN A 93 3.43 22.39 20.13
N GLY A 94 2.55 21.62 19.50
CA GLY A 94 1.20 22.10 19.22
C GLY A 94 0.35 21.12 18.44
N THR A 95 -0.76 21.64 17.93
CA THR A 95 -1.76 20.89 17.15
C THR A 95 -1.79 21.35 15.71
N LEU A 96 -2.25 20.46 14.84
CA LEU A 96 -2.61 20.79 13.47
C LEU A 96 -4.13 20.78 13.33
N ARG A 97 -4.66 21.73 12.57
CA ARG A 97 -6.09 21.82 12.24
C ARG A 97 -6.32 21.28 10.84
N LEU A 98 -7.48 20.69 10.61
CA LEU A 98 -7.93 20.29 9.28
C LEU A 98 -7.99 21.53 8.38
N ILE A 99 -7.43 21.43 7.17
CA ILE A 99 -7.62 22.48 6.16
C ILE A 99 -9.02 22.32 5.56
N PRO A 100 -9.87 23.35 5.54
CA PRO A 100 -11.23 23.21 5.01
C PRO A 100 -11.22 23.01 3.49
N ASP A 101 -12.23 22.30 2.96
CA ASP A 101 -12.35 22.04 1.52
C ASP A 101 -12.54 23.31 0.68
N SER A 102 -12.97 24.41 1.30
CA SER A 102 -13.07 25.74 0.68
C SER A 102 -11.71 26.39 0.42
N GLU A 103 -10.65 25.94 1.10
CA GLU A 103 -9.30 26.46 0.89
C GLU A 103 -8.63 25.73 -0.27
N ILE A 104 -8.28 26.50 -1.31
CA ILE A 104 -7.66 25.99 -2.53
C ILE A 104 -6.15 25.95 -2.37
N GLU A 105 -5.55 24.83 -2.78
CA GLU A 105 -4.12 24.67 -2.89
C GLU A 105 -3.62 25.50 -4.09
N PRO A 106 -2.68 26.46 -3.89
CA PRO A 106 -2.37 27.48 -4.89
C PRO A 106 -1.84 27.00 -6.25
N VAL A 107 -1.28 25.79 -6.33
CA VAL A 107 -0.59 25.30 -7.53
C VAL A 107 -1.51 24.49 -8.43
N SER A 108 -2.31 23.60 -7.82
CA SER A 108 -3.16 22.65 -8.52
C SER A 108 -4.54 23.19 -8.86
N GLY A 109 -5.01 24.23 -8.16
CA GLY A 109 -6.37 24.75 -8.28
C GLY A 109 -7.44 23.83 -7.67
N LEU A 110 -7.04 22.78 -6.95
CA LEU A 110 -7.91 21.88 -6.20
C LEU A 110 -7.85 22.22 -4.71
N ASN A 111 -8.79 21.71 -3.91
CA ASN A 111 -8.58 21.76 -2.46
C ASN A 111 -7.38 20.89 -2.06
N TRP A 112 -6.79 21.17 -0.89
CA TRP A 112 -5.55 20.51 -0.43
C TRP A 112 -5.61 18.98 -0.41
N HIS A 113 -6.77 18.42 -0.05
CA HIS A 113 -6.99 16.97 0.05
C HIS A 113 -6.98 16.31 -1.34
N GLN A 114 -7.70 16.91 -2.29
CA GLN A 114 -7.73 16.47 -3.67
C GLN A 114 -6.38 16.69 -4.37
N ALA A 115 -5.71 17.81 -4.08
CA ALA A 115 -4.37 18.10 -4.57
C ALA A 115 -3.37 17.03 -4.09
N ALA A 116 -3.43 16.66 -2.81
CA ALA A 116 -2.62 15.59 -2.24
C ALA A 116 -2.93 14.23 -2.88
N LYS A 117 -4.21 13.87 -3.04
CA LYS A 117 -4.60 12.63 -3.74
C LYS A 117 -4.12 12.59 -5.19
N LYS A 118 -4.19 13.71 -5.91
CA LYS A 118 -3.67 13.83 -7.28
C LYS A 118 -2.14 13.70 -7.34
N MET A 119 -1.44 14.23 -6.33
CA MET A 119 0.02 14.23 -6.26
C MET A 119 0.57 12.86 -5.85
N PHE A 120 0.02 12.27 -4.79
CA PHE A 120 0.58 11.09 -4.13
C PHE A 120 -0.15 9.80 -4.51
N GLY A 121 -1.35 9.88 -5.09
CA GLY A 121 -2.16 8.72 -5.44
C GLY A 121 -2.62 7.93 -4.22
N ILE A 122 -2.86 6.64 -4.40
CA ILE A 122 -3.22 5.70 -3.33
C ILE A 122 -2.02 4.86 -2.86
N GLY A 123 -0.80 5.26 -3.24
CA GLY A 123 0.41 4.49 -2.98
C GLY A 123 0.38 3.11 -3.65
N PRO A 124 0.96 2.08 -3.01
CA PRO A 124 1.00 0.71 -3.51
C PRO A 124 -0.32 -0.07 -3.32
N ASN A 125 -1.43 0.59 -2.97
CA ASN A 125 -2.73 -0.06 -2.91
C ASN A 125 -3.33 -0.21 -4.32
N LEU A 126 -4.22 -1.18 -4.50
CA LEU A 126 -4.75 -1.57 -5.81
C LEU A 126 -6.18 -1.07 -6.08
N VAL A 127 -6.92 -0.75 -5.03
CA VAL A 127 -8.31 -0.27 -5.12
C VAL A 127 -8.40 1.14 -4.54
N ASP A 128 -8.98 2.07 -5.32
CA ASP A 128 -9.17 3.44 -4.88
C ASP A 128 -10.40 3.61 -3.97
N ASP A 129 -10.22 3.28 -2.69
CA ASP A 129 -11.16 3.67 -1.64
C ASP A 129 -10.50 4.46 -0.49
N PHE A 130 -9.53 5.29 -0.86
CA PHE A 130 -8.77 6.10 0.07
C PHE A 130 -9.07 7.59 -0.11
N GLU A 131 -8.87 8.34 0.96
CA GLU A 131 -8.77 9.79 0.93
C GLU A 131 -7.46 10.26 1.56
N TRP A 132 -6.94 11.37 1.04
CA TRP A 132 -5.89 12.14 1.71
C TRP A 132 -6.55 13.23 2.54
N ILE A 133 -6.09 13.42 3.77
CA ILE A 133 -6.57 14.45 4.68
C ILE A 133 -5.39 15.28 5.14
N ILE A 134 -5.38 16.56 4.78
CA ILE A 134 -4.29 17.50 5.00
C ILE A 134 -4.63 18.46 6.13
N TYR A 135 -3.68 18.61 7.03
CA TYR A 135 -3.72 19.45 8.21
C TYR A 135 -2.61 20.50 8.15
N ARG A 136 -2.85 21.62 8.82
CA ARG A 136 -1.86 22.70 8.97
C ARG A 136 -1.69 23.05 10.45
N SER A 137 -0.46 23.20 10.90
CA SER A 137 -0.15 23.70 12.24
C SER A 137 -0.91 24.98 12.54
N THR A 138 -1.39 25.12 13.76
CA THR A 138 -2.07 26.34 14.21
C THR A 138 -1.09 27.51 14.39
N GLN A 139 0.18 27.20 14.66
CA GLN A 139 1.26 28.18 14.82
C GLN A 139 2.13 28.22 13.56
N SER A 140 2.89 29.30 13.41
CA SER A 140 3.94 29.47 12.41
C SER A 140 5.31 29.33 13.08
N TYR A 141 6.30 28.85 12.35
CA TYR A 141 7.68 28.69 12.83
C TYR A 141 8.64 29.42 11.91
N THR A 142 9.60 30.12 12.52
CA THR A 142 10.64 30.87 11.83
C THR A 142 11.96 30.14 11.95
N PHE A 143 12.53 29.75 10.82
CA PHE A 143 13.81 29.09 10.70
C PHE A 143 14.92 30.11 10.43
N ALA A 144 15.99 30.01 11.20
CA ALA A 144 17.24 30.72 10.90
C ALA A 144 18.08 29.90 9.91
N ASN A 145 18.99 30.58 9.19
CA ASN A 145 19.92 29.90 8.30
C ASN A 145 20.83 28.93 9.11
N ASN A 146 21.02 27.71 8.60
CA ASN A 146 21.79 26.62 9.23
C ASN A 146 21.21 26.13 10.57
N GLU A 147 19.92 26.32 10.81
CA GLU A 147 19.22 25.81 11.98
C GLU A 147 18.57 24.45 11.70
N ASP A 148 19.36 23.38 11.78
CA ASP A 148 18.84 22.03 11.59
C ASP A 148 17.99 21.61 12.78
N ILE A 149 16.76 21.16 12.51
CA ILE A 149 15.87 20.64 13.54
C ILE A 149 15.27 19.31 13.13
N ASP A 150 14.91 18.51 14.13
CA ASP A 150 14.08 17.32 13.99
C ASP A 150 12.73 17.56 14.67
N PHE A 151 11.67 17.02 14.09
CA PHE A 151 10.33 17.12 14.62
C PHE A 151 9.55 15.84 14.39
N ASN A 152 8.56 15.61 15.25
CA ASN A 152 7.64 14.49 15.12
C ASN A 152 6.22 15.00 14.96
N VAL A 153 5.44 14.38 14.08
CA VAL A 153 3.99 14.58 14.00
C VAL A 153 3.31 13.27 14.42
N LYS A 154 2.49 13.33 15.47
CA LYS A 154 1.69 12.23 15.95
C LYS A 154 0.27 12.36 15.41
N VAL A 155 -0.25 11.27 14.86
CA VAL A 155 -1.63 11.15 14.38
C VAL A 155 -2.34 10.13 15.23
N GLU A 156 -3.44 10.51 15.86
CA GLU A 156 -4.35 9.60 16.54
C GLU A 156 -5.65 9.52 15.77
N CYS A 157 -6.05 8.32 15.34
CA CYS A 157 -7.22 8.08 14.50
C CYS A 157 -7.91 6.80 14.93
N ASP A 158 -9.23 6.78 14.87
CA ASP A 158 -10.03 5.57 15.11
C ASP A 158 -10.04 4.73 13.82
N LEU A 159 -9.89 3.42 13.98
CA LEU A 159 -10.00 2.46 12.88
C LEU A 159 -11.48 2.20 12.55
N GLY A 160 -11.77 1.90 11.28
CA GLY A 160 -13.11 1.51 10.83
C GLY A 160 -13.58 0.16 11.37
N GLU A 161 -14.76 -0.27 10.93
CA GLU A 161 -15.44 -1.49 11.43
C GLU A 161 -15.14 -2.76 10.62
N GLU A 162 -14.42 -2.64 9.50
CA GLU A 162 -14.18 -3.74 8.56
C GLU A 162 -12.78 -4.35 8.75
N ASN A 163 -12.65 -5.65 8.47
CA ASN A 163 -11.34 -6.29 8.37
C ASN A 163 -10.64 -5.81 7.10
N MET A 164 -9.40 -5.34 7.21
CA MET A 164 -8.69 -4.75 6.07
C MET A 164 -7.21 -5.10 6.05
N LEU A 165 -6.66 -5.28 4.83
CA LEU A 165 -5.23 -5.32 4.58
C LEU A 165 -4.87 -4.13 3.67
N LEU A 166 -4.13 -3.15 4.17
CA LEU A 166 -3.87 -1.90 3.45
C LEU A 166 -2.48 -1.32 3.70
N ARG A 167 -2.07 -0.34 2.89
CA ARG A 167 -0.95 0.56 3.20
C ARG A 167 -1.45 1.98 3.40
N LEU A 168 -1.04 2.59 4.51
CA LEU A 168 -1.35 3.97 4.85
C LEU A 168 -0.37 4.92 4.17
N GLY A 169 -0.79 6.16 3.93
CA GLY A 169 0.05 7.22 3.39
C GLY A 169 0.27 8.34 4.39
N PHE A 170 1.44 8.96 4.34
CA PHE A 170 1.86 10.02 5.25
C PHE A 170 2.57 11.12 4.47
N TYR A 171 2.36 12.35 4.90
CA TYR A 171 2.90 13.54 4.24
C TYR A 171 3.34 14.57 5.27
N VAL A 172 4.46 15.23 5.03
CA VAL A 172 4.88 16.47 5.70
C VAL A 172 5.38 17.49 4.68
N GLY A 173 5.11 18.77 4.93
CA GLY A 173 5.48 19.84 4.02
C GLY A 173 5.44 21.24 4.62
N SER A 174 5.82 22.23 3.81
CA SER A 174 5.71 23.66 4.14
C SER A 174 4.49 24.29 3.49
N ALA A 175 3.73 25.09 4.26
CA ALA A 175 2.56 25.79 3.74
C ALA A 175 2.87 26.82 2.65
N ILE A 176 4.05 27.44 2.67
CA ILE A 176 4.46 28.45 1.67
C ILE A 176 4.87 27.80 0.36
N GLU A 177 5.47 26.61 0.40
CA GLU A 177 5.94 25.91 -0.81
C GLU A 177 4.81 25.21 -1.55
N ASN A 178 3.72 24.90 -0.83
CA ASN A 178 2.54 24.22 -1.37
C ASN A 178 2.87 22.84 -1.99
N LEU A 179 1.94 22.26 -2.77
CA LEU A 179 2.12 20.96 -3.41
C LEU A 179 2.69 21.13 -4.83
N ARG A 180 3.85 21.76 -4.96
CA ARG A 180 4.55 21.91 -6.25
C ARG A 180 5.13 20.58 -6.72
N PRO A 181 4.82 20.07 -7.93
CA PRO A 181 5.31 18.77 -8.39
C PRO A 181 6.84 18.64 -8.38
N GLN A 182 7.55 19.69 -8.80
CA GLN A 182 9.00 19.73 -8.97
C GLN A 182 9.80 19.82 -7.66
N ASP A 183 9.20 20.32 -6.57
CA ASP A 183 9.94 20.62 -5.34
C ASP A 183 9.94 19.42 -4.39
N THR A 184 10.94 18.56 -4.48
CA THR A 184 11.08 17.39 -3.59
C THR A 184 11.72 17.72 -2.25
N ASP A 185 12.33 18.89 -2.13
CA ASP A 185 13.03 19.30 -0.92
C ASP A 185 12.05 19.75 0.18
N TYR A 186 10.96 20.42 -0.17
CA TYR A 186 10.01 20.98 0.80
C TYR A 186 8.75 20.15 1.04
N LYS A 187 8.71 18.95 0.46
CA LYS A 187 7.60 18.01 0.56
C LYS A 187 8.15 16.60 0.69
N LYS A 188 7.75 15.88 1.73
CA LYS A 188 8.13 14.48 1.92
C LYS A 188 6.87 13.67 2.16
N PHE A 189 6.80 12.51 1.53
CA PHE A 189 5.70 11.58 1.72
C PHE A 189 6.26 10.16 1.81
N ALA A 190 5.55 9.30 2.50
CA ALA A 190 5.90 7.91 2.70
C ALA A 190 4.62 7.07 2.76
N PHE A 191 4.74 5.80 2.35
CA PHE A 191 3.69 4.81 2.56
C PHE A 191 4.17 3.81 3.63
N SER A 192 3.25 3.33 4.46
CA SER A 192 3.58 2.32 5.46
C SER A 192 3.89 0.98 4.81
N ASN A 193 4.46 0.08 5.62
CA ASN A 193 4.31 -1.35 5.38
C ASN A 193 2.83 -1.75 5.45
N ILE A 194 2.53 -3.01 5.16
CA ILE A 194 1.19 -3.54 5.30
C ILE A 194 0.70 -3.32 6.74
N PHE A 195 -0.50 -2.78 6.86
CA PHE A 195 -1.24 -2.56 8.09
C PHE A 195 -2.52 -3.40 8.03
N GLU A 196 -2.69 -4.26 9.02
CA GLU A 196 -3.85 -5.13 9.13
C GLU A 196 -4.84 -4.61 10.17
N VAL A 197 -6.12 -4.55 9.80
CA VAL A 197 -7.24 -4.28 10.73
C VAL A 197 -8.00 -5.57 10.93
N THR A 198 -8.17 -5.97 12.19
CA THR A 198 -8.74 -7.27 12.59
C THR A 198 -9.93 -7.11 13.55
N GLY A 199 -10.74 -8.16 13.70
CA GLY A 199 -11.87 -8.19 14.63
C GLY A 199 -13.19 -7.62 14.07
N GLY A 200 -13.20 -7.20 12.81
CA GLY A 200 -14.38 -6.73 12.09
C GLY A 200 -15.33 -7.84 11.67
N GLN A 201 -16.54 -7.44 11.26
CA GLN A 201 -17.51 -8.35 10.66
C GLN A 201 -17.34 -8.40 9.13
N GLY A 202 -17.59 -9.56 8.52
CA GLY A 202 -17.51 -9.75 7.07
C GLY A 202 -16.15 -10.22 6.54
N ASP A 203 -16.05 -10.30 5.21
CA ASP A 203 -14.87 -10.77 4.50
C ASP A 203 -13.72 -9.73 4.58
N LEU A 204 -12.46 -10.18 4.53
CA LEU A 204 -11.29 -9.31 4.50
C LEU A 204 -11.29 -8.45 3.24
N ILE A 205 -11.21 -7.12 3.40
CA ILE A 205 -10.98 -6.20 2.29
C ILE A 205 -9.48 -6.06 2.07
N ASP A 206 -8.99 -6.68 1.00
CA ASP A 206 -7.57 -6.65 0.65
C ASP A 206 -7.28 -5.58 -0.42
N PHE A 207 -6.63 -4.50 0.01
CA PHE A 207 -6.19 -3.40 -0.86
C PHE A 207 -4.79 -3.61 -1.42
N VAL A 208 -4.05 -4.61 -0.91
CA VAL A 208 -2.60 -4.77 -1.15
C VAL A 208 -2.33 -5.83 -2.20
N ASN A 209 -3.09 -6.90 -2.18
CA ASN A 209 -2.81 -8.08 -2.97
C ASN A 209 -3.61 -8.09 -4.27
N PRO A 210 -2.97 -8.40 -5.41
CA PRO A 210 -3.66 -8.49 -6.68
C PRO A 210 -4.70 -9.62 -6.63
N GLN A 211 -5.88 -9.36 -7.21
CA GLN A 211 -6.93 -10.38 -7.39
C GLN A 211 -6.53 -11.35 -8.50
N LEU A 212 -5.59 -12.23 -8.16
CA LEU A 212 -5.05 -13.23 -9.07
C LEU A 212 -6.01 -14.41 -9.24
N GLY A 213 -6.78 -14.75 -8.21
CA GLY A 213 -7.71 -15.88 -8.22
C GLY A 213 -9.12 -15.47 -7.79
N THR A 214 -10.14 -15.95 -8.49
CA THR A 214 -11.55 -15.76 -8.09
C THR A 214 -12.37 -17.03 -8.31
N VAL A 215 -13.47 -17.18 -7.56
CA VAL A 215 -14.38 -18.32 -7.67
C VAL A 215 -15.76 -17.84 -8.11
N GLN A 216 -16.38 -18.55 -9.05
CA GLN A 216 -17.72 -18.26 -9.54
C GLN A 216 -18.56 -19.55 -9.60
N PRO A 217 -19.82 -19.56 -9.12
CA PRO A 217 -20.45 -18.52 -8.32
C PRO A 217 -19.75 -18.30 -6.97
N VAL A 218 -19.88 -17.09 -6.41
CA VAL A 218 -19.23 -16.74 -5.13
C VAL A 218 -19.86 -17.49 -3.95
N LYS A 219 -21.14 -17.89 -4.07
CA LYS A 219 -21.87 -18.67 -3.08
C LYS A 219 -22.34 -19.96 -3.73
N THR A 220 -21.88 -21.08 -3.20
CA THR A 220 -22.23 -22.42 -3.69
C THR A 220 -22.22 -23.44 -2.57
N LEU A 221 -22.94 -24.53 -2.81
CA LEU A 221 -22.77 -25.78 -2.10
C LEU A 221 -21.57 -26.55 -2.67
N ASP A 222 -21.01 -27.45 -1.87
CA ASP A 222 -19.94 -28.35 -2.33
C ASP A 222 -20.38 -29.33 -3.42
N ASN A 223 -21.69 -29.42 -3.66
CA ASN A 223 -22.30 -30.21 -4.72
C ASN A 223 -22.61 -29.40 -6.00
N ASP A 224 -22.32 -28.10 -6.04
CA ASP A 224 -22.47 -27.29 -7.25
C ASP A 224 -21.18 -27.30 -8.10
N ILE A 225 -21.29 -26.90 -9.36
CA ILE A 225 -20.12 -26.63 -10.19
C ILE A 225 -19.60 -25.23 -9.86
N ILE A 226 -18.29 -25.13 -9.63
CA ILE A 226 -17.58 -23.86 -9.48
C ILE A 226 -16.53 -23.70 -10.57
N THR A 227 -16.34 -22.46 -11.00
CA THR A 227 -15.27 -22.00 -11.88
C THR A 227 -14.20 -21.32 -11.03
N LEU A 228 -12.99 -21.87 -11.02
CA LEU A 228 -11.82 -21.21 -10.47
C LEU A 228 -11.13 -20.45 -11.59
N ASN A 229 -11.00 -19.13 -11.44
CA ASN A 229 -10.37 -18.25 -12.40
C ASN A 229 -8.97 -17.87 -11.90
N PHE A 230 -8.01 -17.78 -12.82
CA PHE A 230 -6.68 -17.23 -12.60
C PHE A 230 -6.40 -16.11 -13.60
N ASN A 231 -5.97 -14.94 -13.13
CA ASN A 231 -5.65 -13.79 -13.95
C ASN A 231 -4.19 -13.38 -13.74
N ALA A 232 -3.27 -13.97 -14.50
CA ALA A 232 -1.85 -13.57 -14.51
C ALA A 232 -1.60 -12.23 -15.24
N GLY A 233 -2.66 -11.53 -15.65
CA GLY A 233 -2.57 -10.20 -16.28
C GLY A 233 -2.54 -9.04 -15.28
N VAL A 234 -2.91 -9.25 -14.01
CA VAL A 234 -3.02 -8.15 -13.03
C VAL A 234 -1.73 -7.88 -12.24
N ALA A 235 -0.79 -8.83 -12.23
CA ALA A 235 0.52 -8.69 -11.63
C ALA A 235 1.51 -9.66 -12.28
N ASN A 236 2.81 -9.39 -12.14
CA ASN A 236 3.83 -10.36 -12.54
C ASN A 236 3.88 -11.51 -11.53
N THR A 237 3.87 -12.74 -12.02
CA THR A 237 3.82 -13.96 -11.21
C THR A 237 4.93 -14.94 -11.59
N ALA A 238 5.14 -15.96 -10.77
CA ALA A 238 6.05 -17.07 -11.11
C ALA A 238 5.62 -17.83 -12.39
N LEU A 239 4.35 -17.70 -12.78
CA LEU A 239 3.74 -18.36 -13.94
C LEU A 239 3.71 -17.49 -15.20
N ASP A 240 4.38 -16.34 -15.19
CA ASP A 240 4.44 -15.46 -16.35
C ASP A 240 5.07 -16.16 -17.56
N ASN A 241 4.47 -15.93 -18.73
CA ASN A 241 4.88 -16.48 -20.03
C ASN A 241 4.73 -18.00 -20.14
N LEU A 242 3.89 -18.61 -19.30
CA LEU A 242 3.48 -20.00 -19.45
C LEU A 242 2.11 -20.07 -20.13
N ASP A 243 1.99 -20.98 -21.10
CA ASP A 243 0.72 -21.25 -21.78
C ASP A 243 -0.10 -22.31 -21.03
N ASP A 244 0.56 -23.16 -20.25
CA ASP A 244 -0.05 -24.23 -19.48
C ASP A 244 0.04 -23.95 -17.98
N VAL A 245 -1.13 -23.82 -17.34
CA VAL A 245 -1.29 -23.59 -15.90
C VAL A 245 -2.15 -24.71 -15.34
N TYR A 246 -1.82 -25.18 -14.12
CA TYR A 246 -2.49 -26.29 -13.46
C TYR A 246 -2.99 -25.90 -12.07
N LEU A 247 -4.05 -26.56 -11.62
CA LEU A 247 -4.64 -26.41 -10.30
C LEU A 247 -4.02 -27.41 -9.32
N ARG A 248 -3.51 -26.91 -8.20
CA ARG A 248 -3.23 -27.72 -7.00
C ARG A 248 -4.27 -27.38 -5.95
N VAL A 249 -5.09 -28.33 -5.51
CA VAL A 249 -6.22 -28.07 -4.61
C VAL A 249 -6.38 -29.13 -3.53
N ARG A 250 -6.74 -28.69 -2.32
CA ARG A 250 -7.06 -29.47 -1.13
C ARG A 250 -8.47 -29.18 -0.68
N ALA A 251 -9.17 -30.19 -0.18
CA ALA A 251 -10.52 -30.11 0.36
C ALA A 251 -10.53 -30.45 1.85
N PHE A 252 -11.22 -29.63 2.63
CA PHE A 252 -11.35 -29.75 4.08
C PHE A 252 -12.82 -29.86 4.48
N ASP A 253 -13.09 -30.61 5.54
CA ASP A 253 -14.43 -30.72 6.14
C ASP A 253 -14.70 -29.58 7.15
N ALA A 254 -15.87 -29.63 7.80
CA ALA A 254 -16.30 -28.61 8.77
C ALA A 254 -15.48 -28.59 10.08
N ASN A 255 -14.65 -29.62 10.33
CA ASN A 255 -13.74 -29.69 11.47
C ASN A 255 -12.30 -29.32 11.09
N ASP A 256 -12.11 -28.69 9.92
CA ASP A 256 -10.80 -28.37 9.32
C ASP A 256 -9.91 -29.60 9.07
N GLN A 257 -10.50 -30.79 8.92
CA GLN A 257 -9.77 -32.00 8.56
C GLN A 257 -9.60 -32.10 7.05
N LEU A 258 -8.37 -32.36 6.57
CA LEU A 258 -8.10 -32.63 5.17
C LEU A 258 -8.76 -33.96 4.76
N ILE A 259 -9.67 -33.91 3.78
CA ILE A 259 -10.41 -35.08 3.29
C ILE A 259 -10.03 -35.50 1.88
N ALA A 260 -9.49 -34.60 1.06
CA ALA A 260 -8.97 -34.93 -0.27
C ALA A 260 -7.95 -33.91 -0.78
N GLU A 261 -7.08 -34.33 -1.71
CA GLU A 261 -6.10 -33.47 -2.37
C GLU A 261 -5.90 -33.91 -3.82
N SER A 262 -5.70 -32.94 -4.70
CA SER A 262 -5.23 -33.13 -6.07
C SER A 262 -4.01 -32.23 -6.29
N SER A 263 -2.82 -32.82 -6.21
CA SER A 263 -1.55 -32.09 -6.23
C SER A 263 -0.71 -32.27 -7.49
N ALA A 264 -0.96 -33.33 -8.27
CA ALA A 264 -0.21 -33.62 -9.49
C ALA A 264 -0.72 -32.80 -10.69
N PRO A 265 0.13 -32.05 -11.42
CA PRO A 265 -0.23 -31.45 -12.70
C PRO A 265 -0.56 -32.52 -13.73
N ASN A 266 -1.79 -32.54 -14.23
CA ASN A 266 -2.26 -33.46 -15.27
C ASN A 266 -3.50 -32.87 -15.98
N GLU A 267 -4.06 -33.57 -16.97
CA GLU A 267 -5.23 -33.09 -17.73
C GLU A 267 -6.44 -32.71 -16.86
N LYS A 268 -6.66 -33.41 -15.74
CA LYS A 268 -7.75 -33.10 -14.80
C LYS A 268 -7.56 -31.76 -14.11
N THR A 269 -6.31 -31.34 -13.91
CA THR A 269 -5.96 -30.10 -13.20
C THR A 269 -5.58 -28.97 -14.14
N LYS A 270 -5.48 -29.21 -15.45
CA LYS A 270 -5.08 -28.21 -16.43
C LYS A 270 -6.17 -27.15 -16.59
N LEU A 271 -5.80 -25.88 -16.44
CA LEU A 271 -6.69 -24.77 -16.69
C LEU A 271 -6.79 -24.48 -18.20
N GLN A 272 -7.96 -24.04 -18.63
CA GLN A 272 -8.22 -23.53 -19.96
C GLN A 272 -7.80 -22.06 -20.06
N GLY A 273 -6.90 -21.74 -21.00
CA GLY A 273 -6.59 -20.35 -21.34
C GLY A 273 -7.75 -19.68 -22.09
N VAL A 274 -8.12 -18.47 -21.65
CA VAL A 274 -9.19 -17.65 -22.27
C VAL A 274 -8.69 -16.32 -22.86
N GLY A 275 -7.36 -16.18 -22.98
CA GLY A 275 -6.70 -15.01 -23.55
C GLY A 275 -6.40 -13.92 -22.52
N GLY A 276 -5.50 -12.98 -22.88
CA GLY A 276 -5.11 -11.88 -21.99
C GLY A 276 -4.46 -12.35 -20.68
N LYS A 277 -3.72 -13.46 -20.70
CA LYS A 277 -3.13 -14.14 -19.52
C LYS A 277 -4.17 -14.59 -18.47
N ARG A 278 -5.38 -14.91 -18.92
CA ARG A 278 -6.45 -15.44 -18.07
C ARG A 278 -6.67 -16.91 -18.34
N PHE A 279 -6.94 -17.64 -17.27
CA PHE A 279 -7.14 -19.07 -17.26
C PHE A 279 -8.33 -19.42 -16.35
N LEU A 280 -9.04 -20.51 -16.64
CA LEU A 280 -10.13 -20.99 -15.79
C LEU A 280 -10.17 -22.52 -15.74
N ILE A 281 -10.80 -23.06 -14.72
CA ILE A 281 -11.16 -24.48 -14.64
C ILE A 281 -12.51 -24.62 -13.94
N ASP A 282 -13.40 -25.39 -14.55
CA ASP A 282 -14.67 -25.77 -13.95
C ASP A 282 -14.50 -27.09 -13.21
N ILE A 283 -14.91 -27.13 -11.95
CA ILE A 283 -14.90 -28.33 -11.13
C ILE A 283 -16.26 -28.52 -10.46
N TRP A 284 -16.78 -29.75 -10.50
CA TRP A 284 -17.78 -30.21 -9.54
C TRP A 284 -17.00 -30.80 -8.36
N PRO A 285 -16.87 -30.12 -7.20
CA PRO A 285 -15.90 -30.49 -6.17
C PRO A 285 -16.00 -31.95 -5.71
N ARG A 286 -17.20 -32.44 -5.40
CA ARG A 286 -17.42 -33.84 -5.00
C ARG A 286 -16.95 -34.83 -6.07
N GLY A 287 -17.33 -34.60 -7.33
CA GLY A 287 -16.90 -35.45 -8.45
C GLY A 287 -15.41 -35.31 -8.77
N PHE A 288 -14.87 -34.10 -8.64
CA PHE A 288 -13.46 -33.81 -8.83
C PHE A 288 -12.60 -34.57 -7.83
N PHE A 289 -13.01 -34.69 -6.56
CA PHE A 289 -12.28 -35.48 -5.57
C PHE A 289 -12.71 -36.95 -5.50
N GLY A 290 -13.82 -37.33 -6.15
CA GLY A 290 -14.36 -38.69 -6.08
C GLY A 290 -14.90 -39.05 -4.69
N LEU A 291 -15.53 -38.09 -4.01
CA LEU A 291 -16.02 -38.27 -2.65
C LEU A 291 -17.25 -39.18 -2.57
N THR A 292 -17.42 -39.86 -1.44
CA THR A 292 -18.64 -40.61 -1.12
C THR A 292 -19.77 -39.66 -0.69
N ALA A 293 -21.02 -40.13 -0.73
CA ALA A 293 -22.20 -39.29 -0.52
C ALA A 293 -22.34 -38.70 0.89
N ASP A 294 -21.68 -39.29 1.88
CA ASP A 294 -21.65 -38.90 3.29
C ASP A 294 -20.57 -37.86 3.61
N MET A 295 -19.62 -37.62 2.69
CA MET A 295 -18.59 -36.61 2.86
C MET A 295 -19.09 -35.25 2.37
N GLN A 296 -18.74 -34.21 3.13
CA GLN A 296 -19.04 -32.82 2.79
C GLN A 296 -17.76 -31.99 2.81
N ILE A 297 -17.57 -31.18 1.78
CA ILE A 297 -16.47 -30.20 1.74
C ILE A 297 -16.98 -28.90 2.34
N ALA A 298 -16.30 -28.39 3.36
CA ALA A 298 -16.56 -27.06 3.90
C ALA A 298 -15.68 -26.00 3.22
N ARG A 299 -14.44 -26.36 2.85
CA ARG A 299 -13.46 -25.40 2.35
C ARG A 299 -12.48 -26.01 1.36
N LEU A 300 -12.09 -25.22 0.36
CA LEU A 300 -10.96 -25.49 -0.52
C LEU A 300 -9.78 -24.60 -0.17
N GLU A 301 -8.58 -25.17 -0.27
CA GLU A 301 -7.33 -24.42 -0.38
C GLU A 301 -6.67 -24.76 -1.71
N TYR A 302 -6.31 -23.75 -2.49
CA TYR A 302 -5.74 -23.99 -3.81
C TYR A 302 -4.63 -23.02 -4.21
N PHE A 303 -3.86 -23.48 -5.17
CA PHE A 303 -2.79 -22.76 -5.84
C PHE A 303 -2.87 -22.99 -7.35
N PHE A 304 -2.30 -22.06 -8.10
CA PHE A 304 -1.99 -22.26 -9.52
C PHE A 304 -0.51 -22.62 -9.66
N THR A 305 -0.18 -23.54 -10.56
CA THR A 305 1.17 -24.05 -10.72
C THR A 305 1.55 -24.29 -12.19
N ASP A 306 2.84 -24.37 -12.46
CA ASP A 306 3.36 -24.85 -13.74
C ASP A 306 3.22 -26.38 -13.87
N GLN A 307 3.55 -26.91 -15.05
CA GLN A 307 3.50 -28.36 -15.32
C GLN A 307 4.39 -29.20 -14.40
N THR A 308 5.45 -28.62 -13.85
CA THR A 308 6.35 -29.36 -12.94
C THR A 308 5.85 -29.39 -11.49
N GLY A 309 4.93 -28.50 -11.12
CA GLY A 309 4.51 -28.33 -9.73
C GLY A 309 5.45 -27.46 -8.89
N THR A 310 6.52 -26.92 -9.48
CA THR A 310 7.59 -26.22 -8.75
C THR A 310 7.34 -24.72 -8.64
N LYS A 311 6.80 -24.11 -9.69
CA LYS A 311 6.44 -22.69 -9.69
C LYS A 311 5.00 -22.58 -9.26
N THR A 312 4.73 -21.88 -8.17
CA THR A 312 3.40 -21.83 -7.58
C THR A 312 2.99 -20.37 -7.35
N VAL A 313 1.69 -20.11 -7.50
CA VAL A 313 1.06 -18.81 -7.21
C VAL A 313 -0.09 -19.06 -6.25
N GLY A 314 0.04 -18.49 -5.05
CA GLY A 314 -0.99 -18.45 -4.03
C GLY A 314 -1.67 -17.09 -3.93
N TYR A 315 -2.45 -16.91 -2.86
CA TYR A 315 -3.15 -15.67 -2.55
C TYR A 315 -2.18 -14.49 -2.51
N GLY A 316 -2.52 -13.43 -3.23
CA GLY A 316 -1.66 -12.23 -3.33
C GLY A 316 -0.27 -12.46 -3.91
N ASN A 317 -0.06 -13.53 -4.68
CA ASN A 317 1.25 -13.93 -5.20
C ASN A 317 2.23 -14.37 -4.11
N THR A 318 1.71 -14.95 -3.03
CA THR A 318 2.50 -15.48 -1.90
C THR A 318 2.47 -17.01 -1.88
N ASP A 319 3.11 -17.60 -0.87
CA ASP A 319 3.07 -19.04 -0.59
C ASP A 319 1.79 -19.48 0.17
N GLU A 320 0.92 -18.53 0.54
CA GLU A 320 -0.37 -18.83 1.18
C GLU A 320 -1.41 -19.26 0.13
N PRO A 321 -2.26 -20.26 0.40
CA PRO A 321 -3.26 -20.71 -0.56
C PRO A 321 -4.37 -19.68 -0.77
N PHE A 322 -4.98 -19.68 -1.95
CA PHE A 322 -6.33 -19.15 -2.09
C PHE A 322 -7.29 -20.00 -1.28
N ARG A 323 -8.26 -19.37 -0.62
CA ARG A 323 -9.28 -20.05 0.19
C ARG A 323 -10.67 -19.81 -0.37
N TYR A 324 -11.46 -20.87 -0.45
CA TYR A 324 -12.87 -20.80 -0.81
C TYR A 324 -13.70 -21.62 0.18
N THR A 325 -14.66 -21.00 0.84
CA THR A 325 -15.55 -21.67 1.79
C THR A 325 -16.93 -21.84 1.15
N PHE A 326 -17.44 -23.07 1.16
CA PHE A 326 -18.79 -23.36 0.71
C PHE A 326 -19.79 -22.86 1.76
N ARG A 327 -20.78 -22.10 1.32
CA ARG A 327 -21.81 -21.52 2.19
C ARG A 327 -23.16 -21.50 1.47
N CYS A 328 -24.18 -21.97 2.16
CA CYS A 328 -25.56 -21.58 1.88
C CYS A 328 -25.77 -20.22 2.56
N ASP A 329 -26.23 -19.25 1.78
CA ASP A 329 -26.62 -17.89 2.19
C ASP A 329 -25.54 -16.80 2.13
#